data_AF-A0A0F9BRD1-F1
#
_entry.id   AF-A0A0F9BRD1-F1
#
_cell.length_a   1.000
_cell.length_b   1.000
_cell.length_c   1.000
_cell.angle_alpha   90.00
_cell.angle_beta   90.00
_cell.angle_gamma   90.00
#
_symmetry.space_group_name_H-M   'P 1'
#
loop_
_entity.id
_entity.type
_entity.pdbx_description
1 polymer ?
#
loop_
_entity_poly.entity_id
_entity_poly.type
_entity_poly.pdbx_seq_one_letter_code
_entity_poly.pdbx_strand_id
1 'polypeptide(L)'
;MKLAVSGKGGVGKTLIAGTLARLFAQDGFKVLAIDNDSAMNLSYTLGIDPETKGKIIPISEMKNLIEERTAVKGAVPGVYNINPRVSDIPDRFKVQ
;
A
#
# COMPACT_ATOMS: atom_id res chain seq x y z
N MET A 1 3.99 -9.57 13.41
CA MET A 1 5.29 -8.92 13.07
C MET A 1 5.02 -7.77 12.10
N LYS A 2 5.82 -6.69 12.13
CA LYS A 2 5.74 -5.57 11.17
C LYS A 2 7.15 -5.25 10.68
N LEU A 3 7.35 -5.19 9.37
CA LEU A 3 8.66 -4.94 8.74
C LEU A 3 8.57 -3.75 7.80
N ALA A 4 9.57 -2.88 7.82
CA ALA A 4 9.71 -1.77 6.89
C ALA A 4 11.09 -1.85 6.23
N VAL A 5 11.13 -1.83 4.90
CA VAL A 5 12.37 -1.88 4.11
C VAL A 5 12.61 -0.48 3.52
N SER A 6 13.71 0.16 3.92
CA SER A 6 14.08 1.52 3.51
C SER A 6 15.52 1.58 2.97
N GLY A 7 15.85 2.67 2.26
CA GLY A 7 17.15 2.86 1.60
C GLY A 7 17.08 3.72 0.34
N LYS A 8 18.25 4.05 -0.22
CA LYS A 8 18.38 4.91 -1.43
C LYS A 8 17.70 4.29 -2.67
N GLY A 9 17.42 5.10 -3.69
CA GLY A 9 16.94 4.60 -4.98
C GLY A 9 17.90 3.55 -5.59
N GLY A 10 17.36 2.52 -6.24
CA GLY A 10 18.14 1.49 -6.93
C GLY A 10 18.77 0.38 -6.08
N VAL A 11 18.75 0.47 -4.74
CA VAL A 11 19.40 -0.53 -3.85
C VAL A 11 18.64 -1.86 -3.71
N GLY A 12 17.59 -2.10 -4.50
CA GLY A 12 16.84 -3.36 -4.49
C GLY A 12 15.80 -3.51 -3.37
N LYS A 13 15.34 -2.41 -2.74
CA LYS A 13 14.35 -2.45 -1.65
C LYS A 13 13.10 -3.25 -1.99
N THR A 14 12.49 -2.96 -3.14
CA THR A 14 11.24 -3.59 -3.58
C THR A 14 11.45 -5.08 -3.84
N LEU A 15 12.60 -5.46 -4.40
CA LEU A 15 12.98 -6.85 -4.59
C LEU A 15 13.05 -7.58 -3.23
N ILE A 16 13.77 -7.01 -2.26
CA ILE A 16 13.89 -7.59 -0.92
C ILE A 16 12.51 -7.68 -0.24
N ALA A 17 11.73 -6.60 -0.25
CA ALA A 17 10.41 -6.55 0.37
C ALA A 17 9.45 -7.58 -0.22
N GLY A 18 9.37 -7.67 -1.56
CA GLY A 18 8.52 -8.64 -2.24
C GLY A 18 9.01 -10.08 -2.07
N THR A 19 10.33 -10.30 -2.03
CA THR A 19 10.90 -11.64 -1.78
C THR A 19 10.56 -12.13 -0.38
N LEU A 20 10.77 -11.29 0.65
CA LEU A 20 10.39 -11.60 2.02
C LEU A 20 8.89 -11.87 2.14
N ALA A 21 8.05 -11.06 1.50
CA ALA A 21 6.60 -11.27 1.49
C ALA A 21 6.23 -12.65 0.90
N ARG A 22 6.86 -13.07 -0.20
CA ARG A 22 6.63 -14.39 -0.80
C ARG A 22 7.10 -15.53 0.09
N LEU A 23 8.29 -15.42 0.68
CA LEU A 23 8.84 -16.45 1.57
C LEU A 23 7.95 -16.63 2.81
N PHE A 24 7.53 -15.53 3.46
CA PHE A 24 6.61 -15.63 4.59
C PHE A 24 5.25 -16.20 4.20
N ALA A 25 4.72 -15.86 3.03
CA ALA A 25 3.48 -16.44 2.54
C ALA A 25 3.62 -17.96 2.28
N GLN A 26 4.76 -18.39 1.71
CA GLN A 26 5.07 -19.81 1.49
C GLN A 26 5.19 -20.59 2.80
N ASP A 27 5.72 -19.96 3.85
CA ASP A 27 5.80 -20.53 5.20
C ASP A 27 4.44 -20.53 5.95
N GLY A 28 3.35 -20.13 5.30
CA GLY A 28 1.99 -20.17 5.84
C GLY A 28 1.58 -18.95 6.66
N PHE A 29 2.40 -17.89 6.69
CA PHE A 29 2.01 -16.65 7.36
C PHE A 29 0.97 -15.86 6.55
N LYS A 30 0.06 -15.20 7.25
CA LYS A 30 -0.80 -14.18 6.63
C LYS A 30 0.01 -12.92 6.41
N VAL A 31 0.34 -12.63 5.15
CA VAL A 31 1.17 -11.50 4.76
C VAL A 31 0.32 -10.41 4.12
N LEU A 32 0.49 -9.17 4.59
CA LEU A 32 0.02 -7.97 3.90
C LEU A 32 1.25 -7.22 3.39
N ALA A 33 1.45 -7.23 2.08
CA ALA A 33 2.51 -6.48 1.42
C ALA A 33 1.99 -5.12 0.97
N ILE A 34 2.72 -4.05 1.27
CA ILE A 34 2.32 -2.67 0.98
C ILE A 34 3.42 -2.03 0.14
N ASP A 35 3.06 -1.49 -1.03
CA ASP A 35 3.95 -0.65 -1.83
C ASP A 35 3.71 0.81 -1.46
N ASN A 36 4.78 1.48 -1.05
CA ASN A 36 4.79 2.93 -0.74
C ASN A 36 5.78 3.68 -1.64
N ASP A 37 6.13 3.09 -2.80
CA ASP A 37 6.95 3.71 -3.82
C ASP A 37 6.08 4.16 -5.00
N SER A 38 6.31 5.39 -5.49
CA SER A 38 5.61 5.94 -6.66
C SER A 38 5.76 5.09 -7.93
N ALA A 39 6.83 4.29 -8.03
CA ALA A 39 7.07 3.44 -9.19
C ALA A 39 6.23 2.14 -9.20
N MET A 40 5.57 1.80 -8.09
CA MET A 40 4.64 0.65 -7.98
C MET A 40 5.23 -0.68 -8.50
N ASN A 41 6.46 -0.98 -8.11
CA ASN A 41 7.19 -2.14 -8.62
C ASN A 41 6.96 -3.42 -7.82
N LEU A 42 6.31 -3.34 -6.64
CA LEU A 42 6.10 -4.52 -5.79
C LEU A 42 5.25 -5.58 -6.47
N SER A 43 4.27 -5.17 -7.28
CA SER A 43 3.40 -6.10 -8.01
C SER A 43 4.20 -7.03 -8.94
N TYR A 44 5.28 -6.54 -9.55
CA TYR A 44 6.16 -7.36 -10.40
C TYR A 44 6.89 -8.42 -9.57
N THR A 45 7.42 -8.05 -8.41
CA THR A 45 8.14 -8.98 -7.53
C THR A 45 7.21 -10.07 -6.98
N LEU A 46 5.95 -9.70 -6.70
CA LEU A 46 4.91 -10.63 -6.26
C LEU A 46 4.36 -11.52 -7.38
N GLY A 47 4.60 -11.17 -8.65
CA GLY A 47 4.11 -11.93 -9.80
C GLY A 47 2.63 -11.71 -10.11
N ILE A 48 2.10 -10.54 -9.76
CA ILE A 48 0.73 -10.14 -10.11
C ILE A 48 0.62 -9.98 -11.62
N ASP A 49 -0.42 -10.56 -12.21
CA ASP A 49 -0.61 -10.56 -13.66
C ASP A 49 -0.87 -9.13 -14.20
N PRO A 50 -0.55 -8.87 -15.48
CA PRO A 50 -0.70 -7.53 -16.06
C PRO A 50 -2.13 -6.99 -16.05
N GLU A 51 -3.16 -7.83 -16.19
CA GLU A 51 -4.56 -7.38 -16.21
C GLU A 51 -4.99 -6.91 -14.83
N THR A 52 -4.68 -7.69 -13.79
CA THR A 52 -4.95 -7.32 -12.40
C THR A 52 -4.16 -6.08 -12.02
N LYS A 53 -2.88 -6.00 -12.43
CA LYS A 53 -2.05 -4.82 -12.21
C LYS A 53 -2.67 -3.56 -12.83
N GLY A 54 -3.17 -3.65 -14.06
CA GLY A 54 -3.78 -2.52 -14.76
C GLY A 54 -5.05 -1.97 -14.10
N LYS A 55 -5.67 -2.74 -13.20
CA LYS A 55 -6.87 -2.35 -12.45
C LYS A 55 -6.54 -1.73 -11.09
N ILE A 56 -5.27 -1.72 -10.67
CA ILE A 56 -4.86 -1.15 -9.38
C ILE A 56 -4.96 0.37 -9.47
N ILE A 57 -5.83 0.94 -8.64
CA ILE A 57 -5.91 2.38 -8.44
C ILE A 57 -5.08 2.71 -7.19
N PRO A 58 -4.04 3.57 -7.28
CA PRO A 58 -3.29 4.00 -6.11
C PRO A 58 -4.19 4.77 -5.13
N ILE A 59 -4.00 4.56 -3.83
CA ILE A 59 -4.76 5.31 -2.80
C ILE A 59 -4.56 6.83 -2.96
N SER A 60 -3.37 7.27 -3.38
CA SER A 60 -3.06 8.68 -3.66
C SER A 60 -3.95 9.31 -4.73
N GLU A 61 -4.57 8.51 -5.60
CA GLU A 61 -5.50 8.97 -6.64
C GLU A 61 -6.97 8.93 -6.18
N MET A 62 -7.27 8.28 -5.06
CA MET A 62 -8.63 8.14 -4.53
C MET A 62 -9.06 9.39 -3.72
N LYS A 63 -9.28 10.51 -4.41
CA LYS A 63 -9.61 11.81 -3.77
C LYS A 63 -10.76 11.73 -2.78
N ASN A 64 -11.86 11.08 -3.15
CA ASN A 64 -13.03 10.93 -2.28
C ASN A 64 -12.69 10.18 -0.98
N LEU A 65 -11.85 9.14 -1.05
CA LEU A 65 -11.42 8.40 0.13
C LEU A 65 -10.50 9.27 1.00
N ILE A 66 -9.54 9.98 0.40
CA ILE A 66 -8.65 10.87 1.13
C ILE A 66 -9.45 11.96 1.85
N GLU A 67 -10.41 12.60 1.16
CA GLU A 67 -11.30 13.60 1.74
C GLU A 67 -12.17 13.01 2.86
N GLU A 68 -12.81 11.86 2.64
CA GLU A 68 -13.60 11.16 3.67
C GLU A 68 -12.80 10.92 4.95
N ARG A 69 -11.51 10.59 4.83
CA ARG A 69 -10.65 10.21 5.96
C ARG A 69 -9.97 11.37 6.65
N THR A 70 -9.59 12.39 5.89
CA THR A 70 -8.78 13.50 6.38
C THR A 70 -9.59 14.74 6.68
N ALA A 71 -10.79 14.90 6.13
CA ALA A 71 -11.64 16.04 6.42
C ALA A 71 -12.19 16.00 7.85
N VAL A 72 -12.26 17.17 8.49
CA VAL A 72 -12.89 17.34 9.80
C VAL A 72 -14.21 18.09 9.61
N LYS A 73 -15.34 17.44 9.92
CA LYS A 73 -16.67 18.04 9.79
C LYS A 73 -16.76 19.31 10.65
N GLY A 74 -17.15 20.42 10.03
CA GLY A 74 -17.31 21.72 10.70
C GLY A 74 -16.02 22.51 10.90
N ALA A 75 -14.86 22.00 10.43
CA ALA A 75 -13.61 22.73 10.48
C ALA A 75 -13.44 23.67 9.28
N VAL A 76 -12.62 24.71 9.47
CA VAL A 76 -12.22 25.63 8.38
C VAL A 76 -11.33 24.93 7.36
N PRO A 77 -11.31 25.37 6.08
CA PRO A 77 -10.39 24.84 5.07
C PRO A 77 -8.94 24.86 5.57
N GLY A 78 -8.22 23.76 5.37
CA GLY A 78 -6.83 23.61 5.81
C GLY A 78 -6.66 22.85 7.13
N VAL A 79 -7.75 22.51 7.84
CA VAL A 79 -7.69 21.62 9.00
C VAL A 79 -7.92 20.17 8.57
N TYR A 80 -6.96 19.30 8.91
CA TYR A 80 -7.00 17.89 8.56
C TYR A 80 -6.86 17.00 9.79
N ASN A 81 -7.54 15.86 9.77
CA ASN A 81 -7.29 14.76 10.68
C ASN A 81 -5.94 14.11 10.34
N ILE A 82 -4.94 14.32 11.20
CA ILE A 82 -3.60 13.74 11.04
C ILE A 82 -3.52 12.25 11.43
N ASN A 83 -4.59 11.70 12.02
CA ASN A 83 -4.68 10.29 12.39
C ASN A 83 -5.98 9.67 11.84
N PRO A 84 -6.11 9.56 10.50
CA PRO A 84 -7.27 8.94 9.89
C PRO A 84 -7.35 7.46 10.25
N ARG A 85 -8.57 6.93 10.38
CA ARG A 85 -8.76 5.49 10.46
C ARG A 85 -8.36 4.85 9.13
N VAL A 86 -7.49 3.84 9.17
CA VAL A 86 -7.00 3.13 7.97
C VAL A 86 -7.17 1.61 8.04
N SER A 87 -7.72 1.10 9.14
CA SER A 87 -7.79 -0.35 9.42
C SER A 87 -8.56 -1.15 8.37
N ASP A 88 -9.53 -0.54 7.70
CA ASP A 88 -10.42 -1.17 6.71
C ASP A 88 -9.89 -1.12 5.28
N ILE A 89 -8.86 -0.30 5.03
CA ILE A 89 -8.33 -0.09 3.67
C ILE A 89 -7.83 -1.40 3.04
N PRO A 90 -7.05 -2.26 3.74
CA PRO A 90 -6.61 -3.52 3.14
C PRO A 90 -7.78 -4.41 2.73
N ASP A 91 -8.86 -4.47 3.51
CA ASP A 91 -9.99 -5.34 3.18
C ASP A 91 -10.80 -4.84 1.97
N ARG A 92 -10.81 -3.53 1.74
CA ARG A 92 -11.53 -2.91 0.63
C ARG A 92 -10.74 -2.89 -0.68
N PHE A 93 -9.42 -2.75 -0.60
CA PHE A 93 -8.59 -2.39 -1.76
C PHE A 93 -7.41 -3.33 -2.01
N LYS A 94 -7.20 -4.37 -1.20
CA LYS A 94 -6.15 -5.35 -1.50
C LYS A 94 -6.44 -6.09 -2.81
N VAL A 95 -5.36 -6.46 -3.47
CA VAL A 95 -5.34 -7.37 -4.60
C VAL A 95 -4.97 -8.75 -4.07
N GLN A 96 -5.59 -9.81 -4.61
CA GLN A 96 -5.26 -11.20 -4.29
C GLN A 96 -4.23 -11.77 -5.27
#